data_AF-A0A6S4HGS9-F1
#
_entry.id   AF-A0A6S4HGS9-F1
#
_cell.length_a   1.000
_cell.length_b   1.000
_cell.length_c   1.000
_cell.angle_alpha   90.00
_cell.angle_beta   90.00
_cell.angle_gamma   90.00
#
_symmetry.space_group_name_H-M   'P 1'
#
loop_
_entity.id
_entity.type
_entity.pdbx_description
1 polymer ?
#
loop_
_entity_poly.entity_id
_entity_poly.type
_entity_poly.pdbx_seq_one_letter_code
_entity_poly.pdbx_strand_id
1 'polypeptide(L)'
;MSEGPRLLLLLLLPCIIILSIVRKANAGVTSSYIRHEWPSVDIPFDSPIFAAPRGYNAPQQVHITQGDYDGKAVIISWITPDEPGSNTVKYGLSQKKYEFSAQGDTVQKYKFYNYTSGYIHRCLLDGLQYNSKYYYLLGDGNSSRTFSFRTPPEINPDASYKFGIIGDLGQTFNSLETLNHYKESGAETVLFVGDLSYADQYDDGLDIAVRWDSWGRLAEQSAAYQPWIWTAGNHEIEYFPNLKEVVTFKNFAYRYPTPHLASESSSPLWYAVRRGPAHIIVLSSYSPFVRYTPQWIWLMEEFKKVDRKKTPWLIVLMHAPLYSSNEAHYMEAEGMRIVFESWFVENKVDVVFAGHVHAYERSHRVSGLMNSFEPAPNKSAPIYITVGDGGNQEGLAAKYREPQPDYSAFREASYGHSTLEIKNRTHAIYHWYRNDDGKRVPADSFVFHNQYWAIEKGTVSNMQSS
;
A
#
# COMPACT_ATOMS: atom_id res chain seq x y z
N MET A 1 -55.25 44.43 -2.83
CA MET A 1 -54.81 43.71 -4.05
C MET A 1 -53.37 44.12 -4.30
N SER A 2 -52.39 43.40 -3.75
CA SER A 2 -51.71 42.24 -4.37
C SER A 2 -50.38 42.62 -5.04
N GLU A 3 -49.45 43.21 -4.28
CA GLU A 3 -48.04 43.35 -4.72
C GLU A 3 -47.03 42.57 -3.86
N GLY A 4 -47.46 41.98 -2.74
CA GLY A 4 -46.61 41.13 -1.89
C GLY A 4 -46.06 39.84 -2.54
N PRO A 5 -46.80 39.11 -3.41
CA PRO A 5 -46.32 37.82 -3.92
C PRO A 5 -45.24 37.93 -5.01
N ARG A 6 -45.14 39.07 -5.72
CA ARG A 6 -44.21 39.22 -6.86
C ARG A 6 -42.77 39.46 -6.42
N LEU A 7 -42.56 40.21 -5.34
CA LEU A 7 -41.22 40.52 -4.83
C LEU A 7 -40.52 39.29 -4.20
N LEU A 8 -41.31 38.42 -3.54
CA LEU A 8 -40.79 37.17 -2.97
C LEU A 8 -40.35 36.18 -4.07
N LEU A 9 -41.09 36.10 -5.19
CA LEU A 9 -40.76 35.25 -6.34
C LEU A 9 -39.50 35.73 -7.07
N LEU A 10 -39.30 37.04 -7.15
CA LEU A 10 -38.14 37.69 -7.79
C LEU A 10 -36.81 37.49 -7.02
N LEU A 11 -36.87 37.25 -5.71
CA LEU A 11 -35.70 36.91 -4.88
C LEU A 11 -35.46 35.39 -4.80
N LEU A 12 -36.51 34.57 -4.88
CA LEU A 12 -36.39 33.11 -4.82
C LEU A 12 -35.75 32.51 -6.08
N LEU A 13 -36.05 33.03 -7.27
CA LEU A 13 -35.46 32.54 -8.52
C LEU A 13 -33.92 32.65 -8.58
N PRO A 14 -33.28 33.80 -8.29
CA PRO A 14 -31.83 33.89 -8.27
C PRO A 14 -31.23 33.05 -7.15
N CYS A 15 -31.86 32.93 -5.97
CA CYS A 15 -31.38 32.03 -4.92
C CYS A 15 -31.44 30.55 -5.33
N ILE A 16 -32.49 30.10 -6.03
CA ILE A 16 -32.62 28.73 -6.55
C ILE A 16 -31.60 28.49 -7.68
N ILE A 17 -31.35 29.47 -8.53
CA ILE A 17 -30.32 29.41 -9.58
C ILE A 17 -28.92 29.34 -8.95
N ILE A 18 -28.62 30.18 -7.93
CA ILE A 18 -27.35 30.14 -7.20
C ILE A 18 -27.20 28.79 -6.47
N LEU A 19 -28.24 28.30 -5.79
CA LEU A 19 -28.23 26.99 -5.12
C LEU A 19 -28.09 25.81 -6.10
N SER A 20 -28.58 25.94 -7.34
CA SER A 20 -28.40 24.90 -8.37
C SER A 20 -27.05 24.97 -9.09
N ILE A 21 -26.42 26.14 -9.15
CA ILE A 21 -25.03 26.31 -9.60
C ILE A 21 -24.05 25.79 -8.53
N VAL A 22 -24.29 26.09 -7.25
CA VAL A 22 -23.46 25.61 -6.13
C VAL A 22 -23.55 24.09 -5.94
N ARG A 23 -24.69 23.46 -6.25
CA ARG A 23 -24.84 21.99 -6.21
C ARG A 23 -24.07 21.22 -7.29
N LYS A 24 -23.47 21.90 -8.28
CA LYS A 24 -22.75 21.24 -9.39
C LYS A 24 -21.23 21.48 -9.42
N ALA A 25 -20.70 22.31 -8.52
CA ALA A 25 -19.27 22.42 -8.32
C ALA A 25 -18.88 21.56 -7.11
N ASN A 26 -18.50 20.30 -7.36
CA ASN A 26 -17.71 19.56 -6.37
C ASN A 26 -16.30 20.16 -6.38
N ALA A 27 -16.12 21.27 -5.67
CA ALA A 27 -14.81 21.84 -5.45
C ALA A 27 -13.99 20.87 -4.58
N GLY A 28 -12.69 20.77 -4.86
CA GLY A 28 -11.75 20.03 -4.00
C GLY A 28 -11.74 20.60 -2.59
N VAL A 29 -11.39 19.74 -1.61
CA VAL A 29 -11.26 20.13 -0.21
C VAL A 29 -9.78 20.09 0.18
N THR A 30 -9.19 21.25 0.43
CA THR A 30 -7.93 21.35 1.17
C THR A 30 -8.28 21.44 2.64
N SER A 31 -7.80 20.50 3.44
CA SER A 31 -8.12 20.47 4.86
C SER A 31 -7.63 21.74 5.57
N SER A 32 -8.45 22.26 6.47
CA SER A 32 -8.10 23.41 7.33
C SER A 32 -7.49 22.99 8.67
N TYR A 33 -7.24 21.69 8.87
CA TYR A 33 -6.69 21.17 10.10
C TYR A 33 -5.27 21.71 10.34
N ILE A 34 -5.03 22.14 11.57
CA ILE A 34 -3.73 22.63 12.04
C ILE A 34 -3.19 21.58 13.00
N ARG A 35 -2.10 20.91 12.59
CA ARG A 35 -1.45 19.85 13.37
C ARG A 35 -0.59 20.40 14.51
N HIS A 36 -0.36 19.57 15.51
CA HIS A 36 0.73 19.76 16.46
C HIS A 36 2.01 19.17 15.85
N GLU A 37 3.03 20.00 15.60
CA GLU A 37 4.28 19.52 15.03
C GLU A 37 5.08 18.71 16.05
N TRP A 38 5.13 17.39 15.83
CA TRP A 38 6.06 16.50 16.49
C TRP A 38 7.32 16.32 15.64
N PRO A 39 8.52 16.32 16.25
CA PRO A 39 9.76 16.10 15.50
C PRO A 39 9.74 14.74 14.77
N SER A 40 10.07 14.74 13.48
CA SER A 40 10.28 13.54 12.66
C SER A 40 11.64 12.90 12.95
N VAL A 41 11.87 12.54 14.22
CA VAL A 41 13.14 11.99 14.69
C VAL A 41 13.03 10.48 14.77
N ASP A 42 14.01 9.80 14.15
CA ASP A 42 14.14 8.35 14.22
C ASP A 42 14.25 7.87 15.68
N ILE A 43 13.60 6.74 15.96
CA ILE A 43 13.67 6.13 17.28
C ILE A 43 15.15 5.76 17.56
N PRO A 44 15.66 5.99 18.79
CA PRO A 44 17.01 5.57 19.17
C PRO A 44 17.18 4.05 19.14
N PHE A 45 18.37 3.55 18.75
CA PHE A 45 18.63 2.10 18.66
C PHE A 45 18.51 1.34 19.98
N ASP A 46 18.76 2.00 21.12
CA ASP A 46 18.62 1.45 22.46
C ASP A 46 17.16 1.43 22.97
N SER A 47 16.23 1.95 22.15
CA SER A 47 14.80 1.87 22.44
C SER A 47 14.32 0.42 22.53
N PRO A 48 13.48 0.08 23.53
CA PRO A 48 12.91 -1.26 23.66
C PRO A 48 12.05 -1.67 22.45
N ILE A 49 11.59 -0.72 21.63
CA ILE A 49 10.84 -0.97 20.39
C ILE A 49 11.70 -1.77 19.38
N PHE A 50 13.01 -1.54 19.37
CA PHE A 50 13.95 -2.25 18.52
C PHE A 50 14.69 -3.36 19.27
N ALA A 51 14.25 -3.75 20.46
CA ALA A 51 14.95 -4.78 21.23
C ALA A 51 14.97 -6.10 20.45
N ALA A 52 16.15 -6.73 20.40
CA ALA A 52 16.28 -8.08 19.88
C ALA A 52 15.47 -9.07 20.74
N PRO A 53 14.84 -10.09 20.15
CA PRO A 53 14.18 -11.15 20.90
C PRO A 53 15.17 -11.85 21.85
N ARG A 54 14.69 -12.25 23.03
CA ARG A 54 15.50 -12.97 24.02
C ARG A 54 15.79 -14.39 23.54
N GLY A 55 16.99 -14.89 23.86
CA GLY A 55 17.44 -16.24 23.53
C GLY A 55 18.57 -16.24 22.51
N TYR A 56 19.49 -17.19 22.64
CA TYR A 56 20.61 -17.34 21.69
C TYR A 56 20.07 -17.61 20.28
N ASN A 57 20.52 -16.84 19.29
CA ASN A 57 20.11 -16.98 17.90
C ASN A 57 18.59 -16.96 17.65
N ALA A 58 17.81 -16.29 18.52
CA ALA A 58 16.36 -16.25 18.40
C ALA A 58 15.92 -15.59 17.08
N PRO A 59 14.97 -16.20 16.32
CA PRO A 59 14.43 -15.60 15.10
C PRO A 59 13.94 -14.18 15.36
N GLN A 60 14.30 -13.23 14.52
CA GLN A 60 13.88 -11.84 14.59
C GLN A 60 13.44 -11.32 13.23
N GLN A 61 12.84 -10.13 13.21
CA GLN A 61 12.38 -9.46 11.99
C GLN A 61 11.40 -10.35 11.21
N VAL A 62 10.57 -11.11 11.93
CA VAL A 62 9.64 -12.06 11.32
C VAL A 62 8.59 -11.30 10.52
N HIS A 63 8.41 -11.67 9.27
CA HIS A 63 7.41 -11.09 8.40
C HIS A 63 6.87 -12.12 7.43
N ILE A 64 5.62 -11.91 6.99
CA ILE A 64 4.96 -12.80 6.04
C ILE A 64 4.42 -11.99 4.86
N THR A 65 4.37 -12.62 3.70
CA THR A 65 3.64 -12.12 2.54
C THR A 65 2.90 -13.26 1.84
N GLN A 66 1.99 -12.94 0.92
CA GLN A 66 1.32 -13.96 0.11
C GLN A 66 2.36 -14.68 -0.77
N GLY A 67 2.27 -16.01 -0.83
CA GLY A 67 3.27 -16.85 -1.50
C GLY A 67 2.86 -17.40 -2.86
N ASP A 68 1.59 -17.28 -3.23
CA ASP A 68 1.03 -17.74 -4.49
C ASP A 68 0.15 -16.65 -5.13
N TYR A 69 -0.42 -16.98 -6.29
CA TYR A 69 -1.29 -16.05 -6.99
C TYR A 69 -2.67 -15.91 -6.33
N ASP A 70 -3.18 -16.93 -5.62
CA ASP A 70 -4.59 -17.02 -5.19
C ASP A 70 -4.83 -17.09 -3.68
N GLY A 71 -3.80 -16.91 -2.86
CA GLY A 71 -3.92 -16.79 -1.41
C GLY A 71 -3.91 -18.13 -0.65
N LYS A 72 -3.49 -19.23 -1.28
CA LYS A 72 -3.29 -20.54 -0.63
C LYS A 72 -1.87 -20.78 -0.16
N ALA A 73 -0.96 -19.83 -0.39
CA ALA A 73 0.38 -19.91 0.12
C ALA A 73 0.82 -18.63 0.83
N VAL A 74 1.77 -18.78 1.74
CA VAL A 74 2.39 -17.70 2.51
C VAL A 74 3.89 -17.92 2.50
N ILE A 75 4.66 -16.88 2.16
CA ILE A 75 6.11 -16.87 2.36
C ILE A 75 6.35 -16.33 3.77
N ILE A 76 7.03 -17.12 4.60
CA ILE A 76 7.51 -16.71 5.92
C ILE A 76 8.99 -16.41 5.82
N SER A 77 9.37 -15.24 6.33
CA SER A 77 10.75 -14.76 6.35
C SER A 77 11.15 -14.31 7.74
N TRP A 78 12.38 -14.63 8.13
CA TRP A 78 12.96 -14.24 9.42
C TRP A 78 14.48 -14.18 9.31
N ILE A 79 15.11 -13.60 10.33
CA ILE A 79 16.57 -13.54 10.44
C ILE A 79 17.02 -14.22 11.72
N THR A 80 18.07 -15.03 11.62
CA THR A 80 18.85 -15.51 12.78
C THR A 80 20.18 -14.73 12.83
N PRO A 81 20.53 -14.09 13.97
CA PRO A 81 21.64 -13.14 14.01
C PRO A 81 23.04 -13.79 14.04
N ASP A 82 23.19 -14.93 14.71
CA ASP A 82 24.50 -15.43 15.14
C ASP A 82 25.00 -16.60 14.28
N GLU A 83 24.13 -17.56 13.98
CA GLU A 83 24.44 -18.78 13.22
C GLU A 83 23.26 -19.16 12.29
N PRO A 84 23.45 -20.00 11.25
CA PRO A 84 22.41 -20.27 10.26
C PRO A 84 21.08 -20.73 10.84
N GLY A 85 21.09 -21.47 11.96
CA GLY A 85 19.87 -22.00 12.59
C GLY A 85 19.08 -22.96 11.69
N SER A 86 17.89 -23.34 12.16
CA SER A 86 16.95 -24.16 11.39
C SER A 86 16.20 -23.32 10.36
N ASN A 87 16.10 -23.82 9.13
CA ASN A 87 15.25 -23.25 8.07
C ASN A 87 13.89 -23.95 7.97
N THR A 88 13.40 -24.57 9.04
CA THR A 88 12.13 -25.30 9.04
C THR A 88 11.05 -24.48 9.73
N VAL A 89 9.87 -24.40 9.11
CA VAL A 89 8.66 -23.86 9.74
C VAL A 89 7.77 -25.02 10.17
N LYS A 90 7.43 -25.08 11.46
CA LYS A 90 6.41 -26.01 11.97
C LYS A 90 5.09 -25.27 12.12
N TYR A 91 3.99 -25.81 11.62
CA TYR A 91 2.71 -25.10 11.58
C TYR A 91 1.49 -26.02 11.77
N GLY A 92 0.35 -25.44 12.12
CA GLY A 92 -0.91 -26.16 12.32
C GLY A 92 -2.10 -25.25 12.63
N LEU A 93 -3.29 -25.82 12.67
CA LEU A 93 -4.55 -25.07 12.88
C LEU A 93 -4.84 -24.77 14.37
N SER A 94 -4.09 -25.39 15.27
CA SER A 94 -4.27 -25.26 16.72
C SER A 94 -3.00 -24.75 17.38
N GLN A 95 -3.14 -23.85 18.34
CA GLN A 95 -2.00 -23.30 19.08
C GLN A 95 -1.23 -24.42 19.79
N LYS A 96 0.11 -24.40 19.71
CA LYS A 96 1.01 -25.43 20.26
C LYS A 96 0.84 -26.84 19.67
N LYS A 97 0.08 -27.01 18.58
CA LYS A 97 -0.03 -28.27 17.83
C LYS A 97 0.40 -28.03 16.38
N TYR A 98 1.64 -28.41 16.09
CA TYR A 98 2.25 -28.22 14.77
C TYR A 98 2.33 -29.55 14.04
N GLU A 99 1.23 -29.93 13.40
CA GLU A 99 1.06 -31.22 12.72
C GLU A 99 1.78 -31.27 11.35
N PHE A 100 2.14 -30.10 10.82
CA PHE A 100 2.81 -29.95 9.54
C PHE A 100 4.18 -29.28 9.72
N SER A 101 5.08 -29.53 8.78
CA SER A 101 6.37 -28.85 8.68
C SER A 101 6.71 -28.57 7.23
N ALA A 102 7.26 -27.40 6.95
CA ALA A 102 7.81 -27.04 5.65
C ALA A 102 9.30 -26.73 5.78
N GLN A 103 10.09 -27.22 4.83
CA GLN A 103 11.50 -26.91 4.72
C GLN A 103 11.66 -25.65 3.87
N GLY A 104 12.36 -24.65 4.39
CA GLY A 104 12.62 -23.42 3.67
C GLY A 104 13.57 -23.62 2.50
N ASP A 105 13.35 -22.84 1.46
CA ASP A 105 14.05 -22.87 0.17
C ASP A 105 15.43 -22.21 0.25
N THR A 106 15.58 -21.19 1.08
CA THR A 106 16.78 -20.35 1.11
C THR A 106 17.21 -20.01 2.53
N VAL A 107 18.53 -20.12 2.80
CA VAL A 107 19.23 -19.44 3.91
C VAL A 107 20.39 -18.68 3.31
N GLN A 108 20.38 -17.35 3.41
CA GLN A 108 21.35 -16.51 2.73
C GLN A 108 21.86 -15.36 3.60
N LYS A 109 23.01 -14.82 3.23
CA LYS A 109 23.54 -13.57 3.76
C LYS A 109 23.89 -12.66 2.60
N TYR A 110 23.91 -11.36 2.86
CA TYR A 110 24.51 -10.41 1.94
C TYR A 110 25.45 -9.47 2.68
N LYS A 111 26.35 -8.86 1.92
CA LYS A 111 27.18 -7.76 2.39
C LYS A 111 26.69 -6.46 1.79
N PHE A 112 26.74 -5.38 2.53
CA PHE A 112 26.50 -4.04 2.04
C PHE A 112 27.55 -3.13 2.67
N TYR A 113 28.49 -2.63 1.87
CA TYR A 113 29.69 -1.98 2.36
C TYR A 113 30.42 -2.88 3.40
N ASN A 114 30.62 -2.37 4.62
CA ASN A 114 31.24 -3.11 5.72
C ASN A 114 30.24 -3.92 6.57
N TYR A 115 28.94 -3.80 6.30
CA TYR A 115 27.91 -4.60 6.97
C TYR A 115 27.82 -6.00 6.36
N THR A 116 27.57 -6.99 7.21
CA THR A 116 27.17 -8.34 6.82
C THR A 116 25.88 -8.68 7.54
N SER A 117 24.85 -9.10 6.80
CA SER A 117 23.55 -9.42 7.39
C SER A 117 23.60 -10.57 8.38
N GLY A 118 22.53 -10.74 9.17
CA GLY A 118 22.22 -12.05 9.74
C GLY A 118 21.90 -13.08 8.65
N TYR A 119 21.56 -14.30 9.05
CA TYR A 119 21.11 -15.34 8.13
C TYR A 119 19.62 -15.13 7.85
N ILE A 120 19.31 -14.78 6.60
CA ILE A 120 17.95 -14.51 6.13
C ILE A 120 17.35 -15.82 5.64
N HIS A 121 16.23 -16.18 6.24
CA HIS A 121 15.47 -17.38 5.95
C HIS A 121 14.24 -17.06 5.12
N ARG A 122 13.90 -18.00 4.24
CA ARG A 122 12.66 -17.99 3.48
C ARG A 122 12.07 -19.39 3.49
N CYS A 123 10.77 -19.47 3.71
CA CYS A 123 10.03 -20.71 3.64
C CYS A 123 8.63 -20.46 3.07
N LEU A 124 8.31 -21.15 1.97
CA LEU A 124 6.98 -21.19 1.39
C LEU A 124 6.12 -22.24 2.09
N LEU A 125 5.02 -21.79 2.69
CA LEU A 125 3.92 -22.66 3.13
C LEU A 125 2.86 -22.66 2.04
N ASP A 126 2.65 -23.77 1.36
CA ASP A 126 1.65 -23.90 0.29
C ASP A 126 0.52 -24.87 0.67
N GLY A 127 -0.47 -25.00 -0.22
CA GLY A 127 -1.59 -25.93 -0.02
C GLY A 127 -2.51 -25.59 1.17
N LEU A 128 -2.46 -24.36 1.68
CA LEU A 128 -3.21 -23.95 2.86
C LEU A 128 -4.72 -23.89 2.58
N GLN A 129 -5.52 -24.10 3.63
CA GLN A 129 -6.97 -23.91 3.57
C GLN A 129 -7.30 -22.42 3.59
N TYR A 130 -8.28 -22.00 2.80
CA TYR A 130 -8.83 -20.63 2.87
C TYR A 130 -9.49 -20.35 4.22
N ASN A 131 -9.60 -19.07 4.57
CA ASN A 131 -10.27 -18.55 5.77
C ASN A 131 -9.91 -19.28 7.08
N SER A 132 -8.66 -19.70 7.19
CA SER A 132 -8.19 -20.56 8.27
C SER A 132 -7.07 -19.88 9.05
N LYS A 133 -7.14 -19.97 10.39
CA LYS A 133 -6.09 -19.46 11.25
C LYS A 133 -5.02 -20.53 11.45
N TYR A 134 -3.80 -20.22 11.07
CA TYR A 134 -2.63 -21.07 11.27
C TYR A 134 -1.75 -20.48 12.37
N TYR A 135 -1.19 -21.35 13.20
CA TYR A 135 -0.10 -21.05 14.13
C TYR A 135 1.18 -21.62 13.56
N TYR A 136 2.28 -20.86 13.65
CA TYR A 136 3.58 -21.31 13.18
C TYR A 136 4.66 -21.04 14.23
N LEU A 137 5.66 -21.93 14.24
CA LEU A 137 6.79 -21.94 15.16
C LEU A 137 8.08 -21.84 14.33
N LEU A 138 8.94 -20.92 14.74
CA LEU A 138 10.29 -20.71 14.18
C LEU A 138 11.34 -20.97 15.25
N GLY A 139 12.52 -21.43 14.81
CA GLY A 139 13.65 -21.74 15.69
C GLY A 139 13.43 -22.98 16.56
N ASP A 140 14.43 -23.30 17.38
CA ASP A 140 14.47 -24.52 18.18
C ASP A 140 14.72 -24.22 19.66
N GLY A 141 14.34 -25.18 20.52
CA GLY A 141 14.57 -25.12 21.96
C GLY A 141 14.03 -23.86 22.63
N ASN A 142 14.83 -23.28 23.53
CA ASN A 142 14.47 -22.11 24.33
C ASN A 142 14.39 -20.80 23.53
N SER A 143 14.93 -20.78 22.30
CA SER A 143 14.91 -19.61 21.42
C SER A 143 13.77 -19.65 20.40
N SER A 144 12.91 -20.68 20.48
CA SER A 144 11.78 -20.82 19.56
C SER A 144 10.70 -19.75 19.79
N ARG A 145 10.08 -19.28 18.71
CA ARG A 145 9.08 -18.22 18.74
C ARG A 145 7.82 -18.63 17.98
N THR A 146 6.66 -18.29 18.53
CA THR A 146 5.36 -18.66 17.98
C THR A 146 4.57 -17.46 17.50
N PHE A 147 3.92 -17.62 16.36
CA PHE A 147 3.12 -16.60 15.71
C PHE A 147 1.83 -17.22 15.15
N SER A 148 0.99 -16.40 14.53
CA SER A 148 -0.19 -16.88 13.82
C SER A 148 -0.60 -15.94 12.71
N PHE A 149 -1.19 -16.48 11.65
CA PHE A 149 -1.81 -15.69 10.58
C PHE A 149 -3.16 -16.30 10.18
N ARG A 150 -3.94 -15.58 9.38
CA ARG A 150 -5.17 -16.07 8.76
C ARG A 150 -5.03 -16.00 7.25
N THR A 151 -5.32 -17.10 6.56
CA THR A 151 -5.44 -17.12 5.10
C THR A 151 -6.70 -16.37 4.66
N PRO A 152 -6.68 -15.71 3.49
CA PRO A 152 -7.83 -14.98 2.99
C PRO A 152 -9.03 -15.91 2.71
N PRO A 153 -10.24 -15.37 2.50
CA PRO A 153 -11.30 -16.12 1.84
C PRO A 153 -10.85 -16.54 0.44
N GLU A 154 -11.51 -17.57 -0.10
CA GLU A 154 -11.35 -17.97 -1.50
C GLU A 154 -11.67 -16.81 -2.45
N ILE A 155 -11.11 -16.86 -3.67
CA ILE A 155 -11.41 -15.89 -4.72
C ILE A 155 -12.92 -15.89 -5.00
N ASN A 156 -13.59 -14.84 -4.54
CA ASN A 156 -15.02 -14.71 -4.58
C ASN A 156 -15.40 -13.23 -4.78
N PRO A 157 -16.17 -12.89 -5.82
CA PRO A 157 -16.52 -11.50 -6.11
C PRO A 157 -17.31 -10.79 -5.00
N ASP A 158 -18.05 -11.53 -4.18
CA ASP A 158 -18.85 -10.97 -3.08
C ASP A 158 -18.24 -11.18 -1.70
N ALA A 159 -17.00 -11.68 -1.61
CA ALA A 159 -16.30 -11.75 -0.33
C ALA A 159 -16.03 -10.34 0.21
N SER A 160 -16.19 -10.17 1.52
CA SER A 160 -15.72 -8.98 2.23
C SER A 160 -14.24 -9.15 2.55
N TYR A 161 -13.45 -8.10 2.39
CA TYR A 161 -12.03 -8.11 2.75
C TYR A 161 -11.54 -6.70 3.07
N LYS A 162 -10.75 -6.55 4.14
CA LYS A 162 -10.24 -5.24 4.57
C LYS A 162 -8.74 -5.13 4.40
N PHE A 163 -8.31 -4.22 3.53
CA PHE A 163 -6.91 -3.85 3.35
C PHE A 163 -6.57 -2.61 4.19
N GLY A 164 -5.35 -2.59 4.74
CA GLY A 164 -4.67 -1.38 5.16
C GLY A 164 -3.78 -0.87 4.05
N ILE A 165 -3.55 0.43 3.99
CA ILE A 165 -2.62 1.05 3.05
C ILE A 165 -1.69 1.96 3.86
N ILE A 166 -0.39 1.74 3.71
CA ILE A 166 0.70 2.47 4.37
C ILE A 166 1.81 2.67 3.32
N GLY A 167 2.35 3.87 3.22
CA GLY A 167 3.59 4.18 2.50
C GLY A 167 4.56 4.88 3.41
N ASP A 168 5.83 4.91 3.04
CA ASP A 168 6.75 5.95 3.52
C ASP A 168 6.88 5.94 5.04
N LEU A 169 6.99 4.72 5.59
CA LEU A 169 6.81 4.49 7.01
C LEU A 169 8.00 5.03 7.80
N GLY A 170 9.22 4.67 7.42
CA GLY A 170 10.41 4.95 8.22
C GLY A 170 10.34 4.32 9.62
N GLN A 171 11.06 4.90 10.58
CA GLN A 171 11.18 4.34 11.92
C GLN A 171 11.26 5.39 13.04
N THR A 172 10.47 6.46 12.89
CA THR A 172 10.29 7.52 13.88
C THR A 172 9.19 7.14 14.89
N PHE A 173 8.97 8.01 15.89
CA PHE A 173 7.81 7.89 16.77
C PHE A 173 6.47 8.05 16.03
N ASN A 174 6.43 8.89 14.98
CA ASN A 174 5.25 9.01 14.11
C ASN A 174 5.01 7.70 13.34
N SER A 175 6.07 7.04 12.85
CA SER A 175 5.99 5.72 12.21
C SER A 175 5.37 4.68 13.13
N LEU A 176 5.81 4.64 14.39
CA LEU A 176 5.26 3.74 15.40
C LEU A 176 3.80 4.07 15.70
N GLU A 177 3.44 5.35 15.78
CA GLU A 177 2.07 5.78 16.00
C GLU A 177 1.15 5.37 14.85
N THR A 178 1.55 5.60 13.61
CA THR A 178 0.85 5.13 12.41
C THR A 178 0.63 3.62 12.45
N LEU A 179 1.68 2.85 12.77
CA LEU A 179 1.60 1.39 12.86
C LEU A 179 0.68 0.93 14.00
N ASN A 180 0.73 1.61 15.16
CA ASN A 180 -0.16 1.33 16.28
C ASN A 180 -1.62 1.65 15.96
N HIS A 181 -1.88 2.76 15.27
CA HIS A 181 -3.21 3.15 14.84
C HIS A 181 -3.76 2.14 13.82
N TYR A 182 -2.93 1.76 12.84
CA TYR A 182 -3.24 0.75 11.85
C TYR A 182 -3.62 -0.61 12.47
N LYS A 183 -2.88 -1.08 13.47
CA LYS A 183 -3.14 -2.38 14.11
C LYS A 183 -4.53 -2.48 14.75
N GLU A 184 -5.16 -1.35 15.04
CA GLU A 184 -6.51 -1.30 15.60
C GLU A 184 -7.62 -1.19 14.55
N SER A 185 -7.24 -1.03 13.28
CA SER A 185 -8.19 -0.90 12.18
C SER A 185 -8.95 -2.19 11.87
N GLY A 186 -8.43 -3.36 12.27
CA GLY A 186 -8.98 -4.67 11.91
C GLY A 186 -8.78 -5.06 10.45
N ALA A 187 -7.90 -4.36 9.71
CA ALA A 187 -7.46 -4.80 8.39
C ALA A 187 -6.70 -6.13 8.48
N GLU A 188 -6.78 -6.92 7.41
CA GLU A 188 -6.26 -8.29 7.34
C GLU A 188 -4.98 -8.41 6.50
N THR A 189 -4.62 -7.35 5.77
CA THR A 189 -3.45 -7.28 4.87
C THR A 189 -3.03 -5.83 4.68
N VAL A 190 -1.74 -5.55 4.67
CA VAL A 190 -1.20 -4.23 4.28
C VAL A 190 -0.85 -4.23 2.80
N LEU A 191 -1.29 -3.21 2.09
CA LEU A 191 -0.76 -2.81 0.78
C LEU A 191 0.29 -1.74 1.08
N PHE A 192 1.57 -2.10 1.00
CA PHE A 192 2.67 -1.22 1.36
C PHE A 192 3.22 -0.55 0.10
N VAL A 193 3.14 0.78 0.01
CA VAL A 193 3.37 1.54 -1.25
C VAL A 193 4.80 2.09 -1.39
N GLY A 194 5.78 1.46 -0.74
CA GLY A 194 7.22 1.77 -0.89
C GLY A 194 7.78 2.64 0.22
N ASP A 195 9.10 2.80 0.22
CA ASP A 195 9.91 3.50 1.22
C ASP A 195 9.72 2.94 2.63
N LEU A 196 10.40 1.82 2.85
CA LEU A 196 10.27 1.04 4.08
C LEU A 196 11.05 1.73 5.20
N SER A 197 12.38 1.64 5.15
CA SER A 197 13.23 1.89 6.31
C SER A 197 13.87 3.28 6.38
N TYR A 198 13.96 3.97 5.24
CA TYR A 198 14.76 5.21 5.07
C TYR A 198 16.22 5.04 5.53
N ALA A 199 16.73 3.81 5.44
CA ALA A 199 18.11 3.47 5.79
C ALA A 199 19.14 4.28 5.01
N ASP A 200 18.84 4.60 3.75
CA ASP A 200 19.69 5.29 2.79
C ASP A 200 19.93 6.78 3.13
N GLN A 201 19.22 7.34 4.11
CA GLN A 201 19.41 8.71 4.61
C GLN A 201 20.62 8.89 5.53
N TYR A 202 21.36 7.81 5.79
CA TYR A 202 22.53 7.82 6.67
C TYR A 202 23.82 7.71 5.84
N ASP A 203 24.84 8.52 6.20
CA ASP A 203 26.10 8.60 5.46
C ASP A 203 27.07 7.44 5.74
N ASP A 204 26.91 6.74 6.86
CA ASP A 204 27.71 5.57 7.19
C ASP A 204 27.04 4.29 6.65
N GLY A 205 27.75 3.57 5.77
CA GLY A 205 27.28 2.31 5.22
C GLY A 205 26.95 1.24 6.27
N LEU A 206 27.53 1.33 7.48
CA LEU A 206 27.11 0.49 8.61
C LEU A 206 25.73 0.91 9.13
N ASP A 207 25.48 2.20 9.31
CA ASP A 207 24.21 2.72 9.80
C ASP A 207 23.06 2.42 8.81
N ILE A 208 23.31 2.56 7.51
CA ILE A 208 22.33 2.19 6.46
C ILE A 208 21.81 0.77 6.70
N ALA A 209 22.70 -0.22 6.76
CA ALA A 209 22.25 -1.59 6.80
C ALA A 209 21.67 -2.04 8.16
N VAL A 210 22.12 -1.44 9.27
CA VAL A 210 21.57 -1.71 10.61
C VAL A 210 20.17 -1.10 10.77
N ARG A 211 19.86 0.01 10.08
CA ARG A 211 18.51 0.61 10.05
C ARG A 211 17.46 -0.29 9.42
N TRP A 212 17.85 -1.16 8.49
CA TRP A 212 16.96 -2.23 8.01
C TRP A 212 16.63 -3.26 9.10
N ASP A 213 17.58 -3.58 9.98
CA ASP A 213 17.36 -4.54 11.05
C ASP A 213 16.43 -4.01 12.14
N SER A 214 16.60 -2.75 12.55
CA SER A 214 15.70 -2.08 13.49
C SER A 214 14.30 -1.93 12.90
N TRP A 215 14.20 -1.52 11.62
CA TRP A 215 12.91 -1.44 10.94
C TRP A 215 12.20 -2.80 10.86
N GLY A 216 12.92 -3.87 10.53
CA GLY A 216 12.38 -5.23 10.53
C GLY A 216 11.81 -5.63 11.90
N ARG A 217 12.47 -5.24 13.00
CA ARG A 217 11.97 -5.48 14.36
C ARG A 217 10.76 -4.61 14.71
N LEU A 218 10.71 -3.37 14.23
CA LEU A 218 9.53 -2.50 14.37
C LEU A 218 8.32 -3.05 13.63
N ALA A 219 8.48 -3.51 12.39
CA ALA A 219 7.39 -3.99 11.54
C ALA A 219 6.87 -5.38 11.99
N GLU A 220 7.71 -6.20 12.63
CA GLU A 220 7.39 -7.57 13.08
C GLU A 220 6.08 -7.64 13.89
N GLN A 221 5.80 -6.63 14.71
CA GLN A 221 4.58 -6.55 15.53
C GLN A 221 3.26 -6.57 14.72
N SER A 222 3.34 -6.33 13.40
CA SER A 222 2.24 -6.53 12.46
C SER A 222 2.59 -7.56 11.41
N ALA A 223 3.74 -7.43 10.75
CA ALA A 223 4.09 -8.21 9.56
C ALA A 223 4.27 -9.70 9.87
N ALA A 224 4.50 -10.12 11.12
CA ALA A 224 4.53 -11.53 11.49
C ALA A 224 3.12 -12.18 11.55
N TYR A 225 2.05 -11.38 11.59
CA TYR A 225 0.69 -11.84 11.85
C TYR A 225 -0.27 -11.66 10.68
N GLN A 226 0.09 -10.80 9.73
CA GLN A 226 -0.68 -10.57 8.52
C GLN A 226 0.24 -10.24 7.34
N PRO A 227 -0.14 -10.62 6.12
CA PRO A 227 0.67 -10.33 4.95
C PRO A 227 0.79 -8.84 4.67
N TRP A 228 2.00 -8.40 4.35
CA TRP A 228 2.25 -7.10 3.73
C TRP A 228 2.62 -7.35 2.26
N ILE A 229 1.94 -6.67 1.35
CA ILE A 229 2.20 -6.70 -0.10
C ILE A 229 3.15 -5.56 -0.40
N TRP A 230 4.38 -5.90 -0.78
CA TRP A 230 5.51 -4.98 -0.87
C TRP A 230 5.58 -4.29 -2.23
N THR A 231 5.68 -2.97 -2.21
CA THR A 231 6.12 -2.13 -3.34
C THR A 231 7.50 -1.57 -2.99
N ALA A 232 8.38 -1.39 -3.98
CA ALA A 232 9.67 -0.73 -3.78
C ALA A 232 9.57 0.75 -4.13
N GLY A 233 10.05 1.62 -3.22
CA GLY A 233 10.18 3.06 -3.43
C GLY A 233 11.59 3.48 -3.83
N ASN A 234 11.86 4.79 -3.85
CA ASN A 234 13.20 5.29 -4.19
C ASN A 234 14.21 5.04 -3.08
N HIS A 235 13.78 5.02 -1.81
CA HIS A 235 14.69 4.74 -0.69
C HIS A 235 15.17 3.28 -0.67
N GLU A 236 14.51 2.40 -1.44
CA GLU A 236 15.01 1.04 -1.67
C GLU A 236 16.06 0.97 -2.80
N ILE A 237 16.29 2.02 -3.60
CA ILE A 237 17.25 1.97 -4.71
C ILE A 237 18.67 1.75 -4.19
N GLU A 238 19.09 2.50 -3.15
CA GLU A 238 20.38 2.36 -2.45
C GLU A 238 21.60 2.31 -3.39
N TYR A 239 21.66 3.23 -4.37
CA TYR A 239 22.77 3.32 -5.31
C TYR A 239 23.87 4.24 -4.79
N PHE A 240 24.92 3.67 -4.19
CA PHE A 240 26.05 4.37 -3.57
C PHE A 240 27.39 3.99 -4.22
N PRO A 241 27.76 4.61 -5.36
CA PRO A 241 28.99 4.28 -6.06
C PRO A 241 30.26 4.60 -5.24
N ASN A 242 30.20 5.61 -4.36
CA ASN A 242 31.25 5.94 -3.39
C ASN A 242 31.53 4.79 -2.40
N LEU A 243 30.51 4.01 -2.05
CA LEU A 243 30.62 2.82 -1.18
C LEU A 243 30.83 1.52 -1.97
N LYS A 244 30.94 1.59 -3.30
CA LYS A 244 30.96 0.45 -4.24
C LYS A 244 29.68 -0.40 -4.21
N GLU A 245 28.58 0.17 -3.73
CA GLU A 245 27.25 -0.44 -3.75
C GLU A 245 26.48 0.09 -4.95
N VAL A 246 26.64 -0.59 -6.11
CA VAL A 246 26.05 -0.18 -7.40
C VAL A 246 24.91 -1.09 -7.86
N VAL A 247 24.59 -2.13 -7.09
CA VAL A 247 23.45 -3.01 -7.35
C VAL A 247 22.24 -2.44 -6.64
N THR A 248 21.26 -1.98 -7.40
CA THR A 248 20.05 -1.36 -6.84
C THR A 248 19.13 -2.37 -6.16
N PHE A 249 18.33 -1.91 -5.20
CA PHE A 249 17.35 -2.74 -4.48
C PHE A 249 17.94 -3.90 -3.69
N LYS A 250 19.24 -3.86 -3.38
CA LYS A 250 19.94 -4.99 -2.79
C LYS A 250 19.43 -5.34 -1.40
N ASN A 251 19.33 -4.39 -0.46
CA ASN A 251 18.80 -4.71 0.87
C ASN A 251 17.35 -5.19 0.79
N PHE A 252 16.51 -4.48 0.02
CA PHE A 252 15.11 -4.84 -0.21
C PHE A 252 14.95 -6.26 -0.77
N ALA A 253 15.60 -6.58 -1.89
CA ALA A 253 15.44 -7.85 -2.60
C ALA A 253 15.98 -9.05 -1.79
N TYR A 254 16.98 -8.84 -0.92
CA TYR A 254 17.46 -9.88 -0.01
C TYR A 254 16.52 -10.10 1.19
N ARG A 255 15.82 -9.06 1.66
CA ARG A 255 14.99 -9.13 2.87
C ARG A 255 13.54 -9.48 2.59
N TYR A 256 12.92 -8.88 1.59
CA TYR A 256 11.47 -8.95 1.35
C TYR A 256 11.14 -9.69 0.05
N PRO A 257 10.95 -11.02 0.09
CA PRO A 257 10.55 -11.77 -1.09
C PRO A 257 9.11 -11.40 -1.52
N THR A 258 8.83 -11.57 -2.82
CA THR A 258 7.49 -11.39 -3.41
C THR A 258 7.11 -12.62 -4.23
N PRO A 259 5.82 -12.92 -4.42
CA PRO A 259 5.36 -14.06 -5.20
C PRO A 259 5.41 -13.80 -6.72
N HIS A 260 6.38 -13.02 -7.20
CA HIS A 260 6.46 -12.55 -8.59
C HIS A 260 6.40 -13.66 -9.64
N LEU A 261 7.01 -14.82 -9.35
CA LEU A 261 6.94 -15.99 -10.22
C LEU A 261 5.52 -16.54 -10.36
N ALA A 262 4.67 -16.42 -9.33
CA ALA A 262 3.28 -16.88 -9.35
C ALA A 262 2.41 -16.07 -10.32
N SER A 263 2.80 -14.82 -10.62
CA SER A 263 2.20 -13.98 -11.66
C SER A 263 3.01 -13.96 -12.97
N GLU A 264 3.93 -14.91 -13.16
CA GLU A 264 4.81 -14.99 -14.34
C GLU A 264 5.65 -13.71 -14.59
N SER A 265 5.97 -12.96 -13.53
CA SER A 265 6.90 -11.83 -13.62
C SER A 265 8.34 -12.30 -13.53
N SER A 266 9.23 -11.65 -14.30
CA SER A 266 10.66 -11.89 -14.27
C SER A 266 11.40 -11.12 -13.17
N SER A 267 10.69 -10.35 -12.33
CA SER A 267 11.30 -9.49 -11.32
C SER A 267 10.47 -9.44 -10.04
N PRO A 268 11.10 -9.40 -8.86
CA PRO A 268 10.38 -9.22 -7.60
C PRO A 268 9.76 -7.84 -7.43
N LEU A 269 10.13 -6.86 -8.27
CA LEU A 269 9.73 -5.45 -8.13
C LEU A 269 8.39 -5.11 -8.79
N TRP A 270 7.90 -5.95 -9.71
CA TRP A 270 6.56 -5.82 -10.30
C TRP A 270 5.94 -7.21 -10.39
N TYR A 271 4.72 -7.36 -9.88
CA TYR A 271 4.05 -8.64 -9.76
C TYR A 271 2.57 -8.44 -9.49
N ALA A 272 1.81 -9.53 -9.46
CA ALA A 272 0.40 -9.47 -9.09
C ALA A 272 0.01 -10.59 -8.14
N VAL A 273 -1.03 -10.33 -7.36
CA VAL A 273 -1.68 -11.30 -6.49
C VAL A 273 -3.19 -11.10 -6.53
N ARG A 274 -3.94 -12.19 -6.35
CA ARG A 274 -5.38 -12.18 -6.14
C ARG A 274 -5.66 -12.55 -4.70
N ARG A 275 -6.57 -11.81 -4.07
CA ARG A 275 -6.90 -11.99 -2.65
C ARG A 275 -8.34 -11.63 -2.38
N GLY A 276 -9.14 -12.64 -2.02
CA GLY A 276 -10.59 -12.48 -1.89
C GLY A 276 -11.19 -11.91 -3.18
N PRO A 277 -11.86 -10.75 -3.14
CA PRO A 277 -12.48 -10.13 -4.32
C PRO A 277 -11.54 -9.23 -5.13
N ALA A 278 -10.25 -9.13 -4.78
CA ALA A 278 -9.31 -8.16 -5.37
C ALA A 278 -8.25 -8.82 -6.27
N HIS A 279 -7.98 -8.17 -7.40
CA HIS A 279 -6.80 -8.37 -8.23
C HIS A 279 -5.87 -7.18 -8.00
N ILE A 280 -4.68 -7.44 -7.46
CA ILE A 280 -3.73 -6.41 -7.05
C ILE A 280 -2.51 -6.52 -7.97
N ILE A 281 -2.20 -5.43 -8.66
CA ILE A 281 -1.02 -5.29 -9.52
C ILE A 281 -0.04 -4.36 -8.79
N VAL A 282 1.20 -4.79 -8.62
CA VAL A 282 2.29 -4.00 -8.05
C VAL A 282 3.25 -3.62 -9.17
N LEU A 283 3.53 -2.33 -9.31
CA LEU A 283 4.44 -1.78 -10.31
C LEU A 283 5.67 -1.17 -9.63
N SER A 284 6.77 -1.12 -10.37
CA SER A 284 8.02 -0.49 -9.95
C SER A 284 8.22 0.82 -10.69
N SER A 285 8.04 1.94 -9.97
CA SER A 285 8.29 3.30 -10.45
C SER A 285 9.73 3.52 -10.92
N TYR A 286 10.67 2.74 -10.38
CA TYR A 286 12.12 2.93 -10.53
C TYR A 286 12.81 1.81 -11.32
N SER A 287 12.03 1.02 -12.07
CA SER A 287 12.54 0.06 -13.05
C SER A 287 12.12 0.45 -14.46
N PRO A 288 12.82 -0.01 -15.52
CA PRO A 288 12.42 0.30 -16.88
C PRO A 288 10.96 -0.12 -17.15
N PHE A 289 10.13 0.83 -17.56
CA PHE A 289 8.69 0.64 -17.79
C PHE A 289 8.23 1.06 -19.18
N VAL A 290 9.11 1.61 -20.03
CA VAL A 290 8.75 2.04 -21.38
C VAL A 290 8.49 0.85 -22.31
N ARG A 291 7.93 1.11 -23.49
CA ARG A 291 7.57 0.08 -24.47
C ARG A 291 8.68 -0.94 -24.71
N TYR A 292 8.31 -2.22 -24.71
CA TYR A 292 9.20 -3.39 -24.86
C TYR A 292 10.15 -3.70 -23.71
N THR A 293 10.09 -2.97 -22.59
CA THR A 293 10.78 -3.39 -21.35
C THR A 293 10.06 -4.58 -20.70
N PRO A 294 10.74 -5.38 -19.86
CA PRO A 294 10.11 -6.53 -19.18
C PRO A 294 8.86 -6.17 -18.38
N GLN A 295 8.88 -5.07 -17.62
CA GLN A 295 7.72 -4.60 -16.85
C GLN A 295 6.54 -4.22 -17.77
N TRP A 296 6.81 -3.54 -18.88
CA TRP A 296 5.78 -3.15 -19.84
C TRP A 296 5.12 -4.36 -20.50
N ILE A 297 5.93 -5.35 -20.93
CA ILE A 297 5.43 -6.59 -21.54
C ILE A 297 4.61 -7.36 -20.52
N TRP A 298 5.14 -7.53 -19.31
CA TRP A 298 4.46 -8.25 -18.24
C TRP A 298 3.11 -7.61 -17.90
N LEU A 299 3.05 -6.29 -17.71
CA LEU A 299 1.80 -5.60 -17.35
C LEU A 299 0.73 -5.74 -18.44
N MET A 300 1.12 -5.69 -19.72
CA MET A 300 0.20 -5.94 -20.83
C MET A 300 -0.41 -7.34 -20.75
N GLU A 301 0.38 -8.36 -20.46
CA GLU A 301 -0.11 -9.74 -20.32
C GLU A 301 -0.92 -9.92 -19.03
N GLU A 302 -0.54 -9.26 -17.93
CA GLU A 302 -1.26 -9.33 -16.67
C GLU A 302 -2.67 -8.74 -16.78
N PHE A 303 -2.85 -7.63 -17.50
CA PHE A 303 -4.19 -7.08 -17.74
C PHE A 303 -5.13 -8.06 -18.46
N LYS A 304 -4.61 -8.92 -19.34
CA LYS A 304 -5.41 -9.96 -20.01
C LYS A 304 -5.87 -11.07 -19.05
N LYS A 305 -5.19 -11.24 -17.90
CA LYS A 305 -5.53 -12.21 -16.87
C LYS A 305 -6.60 -11.71 -15.89
N VAL A 306 -6.94 -10.41 -15.94
CA VAL A 306 -7.97 -9.82 -15.07
C VAL A 306 -9.36 -10.34 -15.46
N ASP A 307 -9.97 -11.11 -14.56
CA ASP A 307 -11.36 -11.58 -14.68
C ASP A 307 -12.24 -10.88 -13.62
N ARG A 308 -12.89 -9.78 -14.03
CA ARG A 308 -13.76 -8.96 -13.15
C ARG A 308 -14.98 -9.71 -12.62
N LYS A 309 -15.28 -10.92 -13.11
CA LYS A 309 -16.32 -11.79 -12.54
C LYS A 309 -15.84 -12.60 -11.34
N LYS A 310 -14.53 -12.81 -11.20
CA LYS A 310 -13.89 -13.47 -10.06
C LYS A 310 -13.33 -12.45 -9.07
N THR A 311 -12.58 -11.49 -9.58
CA THR A 311 -11.92 -10.41 -8.81
C THR A 311 -12.42 -9.05 -9.31
N PRO A 312 -13.59 -8.59 -8.86
CA PRO A 312 -14.21 -7.36 -9.34
C PRO A 312 -13.36 -6.12 -9.05
N TRP A 313 -12.57 -6.11 -7.97
CA TRP A 313 -11.77 -4.97 -7.57
C TRP A 313 -10.38 -5.05 -8.17
N LEU A 314 -10.08 -4.14 -9.11
CA LEU A 314 -8.77 -4.03 -9.74
C LEU A 314 -7.99 -2.88 -9.09
N ILE A 315 -6.94 -3.22 -8.34
CA ILE A 315 -6.12 -2.31 -7.55
C ILE A 315 -4.71 -2.28 -8.14
N VAL A 316 -4.14 -1.09 -8.31
CA VAL A 316 -2.74 -0.93 -8.70
C VAL A 316 -1.97 -0.25 -7.56
N LEU A 317 -0.79 -0.78 -7.24
CA LEU A 317 0.18 -0.19 -6.33
C LEU A 317 1.39 0.28 -7.12
N MET A 318 1.89 1.47 -6.81
CA MET A 318 3.16 2.00 -7.26
C MET A 318 3.70 2.92 -6.18
N HIS A 319 4.94 3.40 -6.30
CA HIS A 319 5.47 4.32 -5.29
C HIS A 319 5.21 5.79 -5.66
N ALA A 320 5.73 6.23 -6.82
CA ALA A 320 5.57 7.62 -7.25
C ALA A 320 4.14 7.88 -7.80
N PRO A 321 3.40 8.88 -7.27
CA PRO A 321 2.02 9.15 -7.67
C PRO A 321 1.94 9.76 -9.08
N LEU A 322 1.05 9.22 -9.92
CA LEU A 322 0.77 9.80 -11.25
C LEU A 322 0.02 11.14 -11.16
N TYR A 323 -0.71 11.34 -10.07
CA TYR A 323 -1.43 12.58 -9.78
C TYR A 323 -1.13 13.01 -8.35
N SER A 324 -0.50 14.17 -8.21
CA SER A 324 -0.26 14.86 -6.94
C SER A 324 -0.29 16.35 -7.20
N SER A 325 -1.01 17.09 -6.35
CA SER A 325 -1.01 18.55 -6.35
C SER A 325 -0.04 19.14 -5.34
N ASN A 326 0.73 18.30 -4.63
CA ASN A 326 1.80 18.73 -3.76
C ASN A 326 2.95 19.34 -4.57
N GLU A 327 3.66 20.32 -4.00
CA GLU A 327 4.85 20.89 -4.63
C GLU A 327 6.03 19.90 -4.59
N ALA A 328 6.12 19.06 -3.55
CA ALA A 328 7.08 17.98 -3.48
C ALA A 328 6.78 16.93 -4.55
N HIS A 329 7.80 16.56 -5.31
CA HIS A 329 7.72 15.53 -6.36
C HIS A 329 6.66 15.82 -7.44
N TYR A 330 6.30 17.09 -7.62
CA TYR A 330 5.30 17.49 -8.60
C TYR A 330 5.72 17.06 -10.01
N MET A 331 4.85 16.31 -10.69
CA MET A 331 5.08 15.78 -12.04
C MET A 331 6.26 14.80 -12.18
N GLU A 332 6.78 14.23 -11.08
CA GLU A 332 7.92 13.30 -11.15
C GLU A 332 7.59 12.02 -11.95
N ALA A 333 6.38 11.48 -11.77
CA ALA A 333 5.95 10.23 -12.41
C ALA A 333 5.29 10.42 -13.80
N GLU A 334 5.40 11.59 -14.43
CA GLU A 334 4.77 11.88 -15.72
C GLU A 334 5.19 10.88 -16.82
N GLY A 335 6.45 10.44 -16.81
CA GLY A 335 6.95 9.43 -17.74
C GLY A 335 6.18 8.10 -17.63
N MET A 336 5.86 7.66 -16.41
CA MET A 336 5.07 6.44 -16.19
C MET A 336 3.59 6.69 -16.52
N ARG A 337 3.05 7.88 -16.20
CA ARG A 337 1.67 8.26 -16.54
C ARG A 337 1.42 8.17 -18.04
N ILE A 338 2.31 8.75 -18.85
CA ILE A 338 2.22 8.71 -20.32
C ILE A 338 2.17 7.27 -20.86
N VAL A 339 2.86 6.33 -20.20
CA VAL A 339 2.98 4.95 -20.68
C VAL A 339 1.80 4.08 -20.24
N PHE A 340 1.29 4.22 -19.01
CA PHE A 340 0.33 3.28 -18.44
C PHE A 340 -1.07 3.83 -18.18
N GLU A 341 -1.28 5.14 -18.16
CA GLU A 341 -2.58 5.72 -17.82
C GLU A 341 -3.69 5.24 -18.77
N SER A 342 -3.42 5.15 -20.07
CA SER A 342 -4.39 4.64 -21.05
C SER A 342 -4.84 3.22 -20.70
N TRP A 343 -3.91 2.35 -20.30
CA TRP A 343 -4.25 0.98 -19.90
C TRP A 343 -5.07 0.94 -18.62
N PHE A 344 -4.83 1.84 -17.66
CA PHE A 344 -5.64 1.92 -16.45
C PHE A 344 -7.08 2.33 -16.75
N VAL A 345 -7.26 3.28 -17.67
CA VAL A 345 -8.58 3.73 -18.13
C VAL A 345 -9.28 2.64 -18.95
N GLU A 346 -8.58 2.00 -19.88
CA GLU A 346 -9.10 0.92 -20.74
C GLU A 346 -9.56 -0.30 -19.92
N ASN A 347 -8.75 -0.71 -18.94
CA ASN A 347 -9.05 -1.84 -18.05
C ASN A 347 -9.93 -1.46 -16.86
N LYS A 348 -10.36 -0.19 -16.78
CA LYS A 348 -11.25 0.33 -15.74
C LYS A 348 -10.74 -0.01 -14.33
N VAL A 349 -9.47 0.30 -14.08
CA VAL A 349 -8.85 0.16 -12.74
C VAL A 349 -9.70 0.94 -11.74
N ASP A 350 -9.98 0.34 -10.58
CA ASP A 350 -10.83 0.97 -9.58
C ASP A 350 -10.09 2.09 -8.85
N VAL A 351 -8.86 1.79 -8.40
CA VAL A 351 -8.01 2.66 -7.60
C VAL A 351 -6.52 2.38 -7.86
N VAL A 352 -5.72 3.46 -7.83
CA VAL A 352 -4.26 3.41 -7.80
C VAL A 352 -3.80 3.99 -6.46
N PHE A 353 -3.03 3.23 -5.70
CA PHE A 353 -2.38 3.72 -4.48
C PHE A 353 -0.90 4.00 -4.72
N ALA A 354 -0.45 5.13 -4.17
CA ALA A 354 0.93 5.59 -4.23
C ALA A 354 1.39 6.14 -2.87
N GLY A 355 2.71 6.22 -2.68
CA GLY A 355 3.38 6.83 -1.54
C GLY A 355 4.12 8.10 -1.96
N HIS A 356 5.41 8.19 -1.62
CA HIS A 356 6.43 9.15 -2.09
C HIS A 356 6.23 10.59 -1.61
N VAL A 357 5.06 11.14 -1.88
CA VAL A 357 4.68 12.46 -1.38
C VAL A 357 4.23 12.29 0.06
N HIS A 358 4.95 12.91 0.99
CA HIS A 358 4.73 12.79 2.44
C HIS A 358 3.51 13.53 2.95
N ALA A 359 2.35 13.20 2.39
CA ALA A 359 1.04 13.73 2.73
C ALA A 359 -0.05 12.79 2.21
N TYR A 360 -1.29 13.10 2.57
CA TYR A 360 -2.46 12.45 2.02
C TYR A 360 -3.06 13.27 0.87
N GLU A 361 -3.41 12.60 -0.22
CA GLU A 361 -4.20 13.20 -1.30
C GLU A 361 -5.07 12.16 -2.01
N ARG A 362 -6.27 12.58 -2.40
CA ARG A 362 -7.21 11.79 -3.18
C ARG A 362 -7.69 12.59 -4.37
N SER A 363 -7.63 12.00 -5.56
CA SER A 363 -8.17 12.60 -6.78
C SER A 363 -9.67 12.33 -6.96
N HIS A 364 -10.29 13.07 -7.86
CA HIS A 364 -11.48 12.62 -8.59
C HIS A 364 -11.08 11.60 -9.68
N ARG A 365 -12.06 10.94 -10.31
CA ARG A 365 -11.79 10.13 -11.51
C ARG A 365 -11.48 11.04 -12.68
N VAL A 366 -10.19 11.20 -12.98
CA VAL A 366 -9.68 12.07 -14.05
C VAL A 366 -8.74 11.29 -14.97
N SER A 367 -8.58 11.79 -16.19
CA SER A 367 -7.52 11.33 -17.08
C SER A 367 -6.87 12.46 -17.86
N GLY A 368 -5.56 12.40 -18.04
CA GLY A 368 -4.74 13.31 -18.85
C GLY A 368 -4.63 12.91 -20.32
N LEU A 369 -5.44 11.95 -20.79
CA LEU A 369 -5.38 11.41 -22.16
C LEU A 369 -6.01 12.33 -23.22
N MET A 370 -6.76 13.37 -22.83
CA MET A 370 -7.54 14.20 -23.76
C MET A 370 -6.75 15.36 -24.41
N ASN A 371 -5.41 15.27 -24.52
CA ASN A 371 -4.55 16.33 -25.11
C ASN A 371 -4.81 17.75 -24.54
N SER A 372 -5.31 17.84 -23.31
CA SER A 372 -5.46 19.08 -22.56
C SER A 372 -4.28 19.23 -21.61
N PHE A 373 -3.89 20.48 -21.32
CA PHE A 373 -2.83 20.77 -20.35
C PHE A 373 -3.20 20.37 -18.92
N GLU A 374 -4.49 20.16 -18.65
CA GLU A 374 -5.03 19.77 -17.35
C GLU A 374 -5.85 18.48 -17.47
N PRO A 375 -5.81 17.58 -16.46
CA PRO A 375 -6.59 16.35 -16.46
C PRO A 375 -8.10 16.63 -16.50
N ALA A 376 -8.83 15.87 -17.30
CA ALA A 376 -10.27 16.03 -17.45
C ALA A 376 -11.04 14.92 -16.71
N PRO A 377 -12.26 15.18 -16.19
CA PRO A 377 -13.11 14.15 -15.61
C PRO A 377 -13.33 12.97 -16.57
N ASN A 378 -13.03 11.76 -16.10
CA ASN A 378 -13.21 10.54 -16.88
C ASN A 378 -13.73 9.42 -15.99
N LYS A 379 -14.99 9.02 -16.18
CA LYS A 379 -15.63 8.00 -15.35
C LYS A 379 -14.93 6.64 -15.42
N SER A 380 -14.22 6.32 -16.50
CA SER A 380 -13.49 5.04 -16.64
C SER A 380 -12.11 5.06 -15.98
N ALA A 381 -11.61 6.23 -15.57
CA ALA A 381 -10.32 6.35 -14.92
C ALA A 381 -10.36 5.90 -13.44
N PRO A 382 -9.25 5.38 -12.90
CA PRO A 382 -9.17 5.10 -11.47
C PRO A 382 -9.29 6.37 -10.62
N ILE A 383 -9.52 6.18 -9.33
CA ILE A 383 -9.20 7.21 -8.34
C ILE A 383 -7.73 7.02 -7.97
N TYR A 384 -6.96 8.09 -7.96
CA TYR A 384 -5.56 8.09 -7.53
C TYR A 384 -5.49 8.57 -6.10
N ILE A 385 -4.78 7.83 -5.25
CA ILE A 385 -4.68 8.13 -3.83
C ILE A 385 -3.22 8.03 -3.40
N THR A 386 -2.70 9.12 -2.88
CA THR A 386 -1.39 9.21 -2.23
C THR A 386 -1.59 8.98 -0.73
N VAL A 387 -0.85 8.01 -0.19
CA VAL A 387 -0.79 7.63 1.24
C VAL A 387 0.67 7.48 1.64
N GLY A 388 1.49 8.50 1.35
CA GLY A 388 2.92 8.55 1.70
C GLY A 388 3.18 9.18 3.06
N ASP A 389 2.16 9.29 3.89
CA ASP A 389 2.14 9.96 5.17
C ASP A 389 2.42 9.01 6.35
N GLY A 390 3.25 7.99 6.14
CA GLY A 390 3.46 6.91 7.12
C GLY A 390 4.21 7.33 8.38
N GLY A 391 5.01 8.40 8.35
CA GLY A 391 5.72 8.90 9.52
C GLY A 391 7.23 9.01 9.39
N ASN A 392 7.80 8.93 8.19
CA ASN A 392 9.24 8.96 8.00
C ASN A 392 9.92 10.24 8.53
N GLN A 393 11.26 10.16 8.61
CA GLN A 393 12.12 11.20 9.19
C GLN A 393 12.30 12.46 8.33
N GLU A 394 11.93 12.42 7.04
CA GLU A 394 12.07 13.60 6.17
C GLU A 394 10.98 14.66 6.45
N GLY A 395 9.90 14.28 7.16
CA GLY A 395 8.83 15.20 7.51
C GLY A 395 7.67 15.21 6.51
N LEU A 396 6.63 15.98 6.83
CA LEU A 396 5.44 16.13 5.99
C LEU A 396 5.68 17.12 4.85
N ALA A 397 5.20 16.78 3.65
CA ALA A 397 5.14 17.65 2.49
C ALA A 397 3.93 18.61 2.61
N ALA A 398 4.11 19.74 3.32
CA ALA A 398 2.99 20.62 3.67
C ALA A 398 2.55 21.63 2.61
N LYS A 399 3.27 21.74 1.48
CA LYS A 399 3.00 22.74 0.44
C LYS A 399 2.27 22.13 -0.74
N TYR A 400 1.18 22.77 -1.14
CA TYR A 400 0.39 22.37 -2.29
C TYR A 400 0.27 23.49 -3.31
N ARG A 401 0.06 23.12 -4.57
CA ARG A 401 -0.28 24.07 -5.63
C ARG A 401 -1.61 24.75 -5.31
N GLU A 402 -1.63 26.06 -5.46
CA GLU A 402 -2.81 26.90 -5.27
C GLU A 402 -3.20 27.64 -6.57
N PRO A 403 -4.52 27.77 -6.87
CA PRO A 403 -5.63 27.13 -6.16
C PRO A 403 -5.59 25.60 -6.29
N GLN A 404 -6.29 24.88 -5.41
CA GLN A 404 -6.45 23.43 -5.52
C GLN A 404 -6.91 23.04 -6.94
N PRO A 405 -6.14 22.20 -7.67
CA PRO A 405 -6.55 21.76 -8.99
C PRO A 405 -7.86 20.96 -8.95
N ASP A 406 -8.70 21.11 -9.97
CA ASP A 406 -10.01 20.46 -10.05
C ASP A 406 -9.96 18.92 -10.01
N TYR A 407 -8.80 18.31 -10.31
CA TYR A 407 -8.63 16.87 -10.18
C TYR A 407 -8.43 16.41 -8.73
N SER A 408 -8.00 17.29 -7.82
CA SER A 408 -7.73 16.97 -6.43
C SER A 408 -9.02 17.09 -5.62
N ALA A 409 -9.54 15.97 -5.12
CA ALA A 409 -10.79 15.93 -4.39
C ALA A 409 -10.60 16.24 -2.89
N PHE A 410 -9.53 15.70 -2.30
CA PHE A 410 -9.15 15.97 -0.92
C PHE A 410 -7.62 15.95 -0.79
N ARG A 411 -7.04 16.84 0.01
CA ARG A 411 -5.61 16.81 0.34
C ARG A 411 -5.34 17.36 1.74
N GLU A 412 -4.41 16.72 2.45
CA GLU A 412 -3.97 17.14 3.78
C GLU A 412 -2.58 16.62 4.13
N ALA A 413 -1.75 17.48 4.75
CA ALA A 413 -0.44 17.11 5.24
C ALA A 413 -0.48 16.80 6.76
N SER A 414 -0.85 15.56 7.06
CA SER A 414 -0.88 14.95 8.39
C SER A 414 -0.39 13.51 8.27
N TYR A 415 0.26 12.97 9.30
CA TYR A 415 0.64 11.55 9.32
C TYR A 415 -0.57 10.66 9.54
N GLY A 416 -0.55 9.46 8.96
CA GLY A 416 -1.71 8.59 9.00
C GLY A 416 -1.55 7.28 8.23
N HIS A 417 -2.67 6.58 8.13
CA HIS A 417 -2.82 5.39 7.31
C HIS A 417 -4.23 5.32 6.74
N SER A 418 -4.41 4.46 5.75
CA SER A 418 -5.74 4.25 5.16
C SER A 418 -6.24 2.82 5.32
N THR A 419 -7.55 2.64 5.16
CA THR A 419 -8.18 1.33 5.01
C THR A 419 -9.12 1.31 3.82
N LEU A 420 -9.12 0.20 3.08
CA LEU A 420 -10.10 -0.11 2.05
C LEU A 420 -10.84 -1.39 2.45
N GLU A 421 -12.09 -1.26 2.86
CA GLU A 421 -12.96 -2.37 3.21
C GLU A 421 -13.89 -2.69 2.04
N ILE A 422 -13.54 -3.70 1.26
CA ILE A 422 -14.40 -4.24 0.23
C ILE A 422 -15.57 -4.95 0.90
N LYS A 423 -16.80 -4.55 0.58
CA LYS A 423 -18.02 -5.16 1.13
C LYS A 423 -18.57 -6.26 0.23
N ASN A 424 -18.47 -6.07 -1.08
CA ASN A 424 -18.90 -6.99 -2.13
C ASN A 424 -18.39 -6.50 -3.50
N ARG A 425 -18.87 -7.09 -4.60
CA ARG A 425 -18.45 -6.73 -5.97
C ARG A 425 -18.76 -5.29 -6.41
N THR A 426 -19.63 -4.57 -5.71
CA THR A 426 -20.11 -3.22 -6.12
C THR A 426 -19.62 -2.09 -5.23
N HIS A 427 -19.44 -2.35 -3.92
CA HIS A 427 -19.13 -1.33 -2.93
C HIS A 427 -17.89 -1.68 -2.10
N ALA A 428 -17.02 -0.70 -1.93
CA ALA A 428 -15.96 -0.71 -0.93
C ALA A 428 -15.99 0.61 -0.17
N ILE A 429 -15.65 0.58 1.12
CA ILE A 429 -15.59 1.77 1.97
C ILE A 429 -14.12 2.10 2.18
N TYR A 430 -13.76 3.33 1.85
CA TYR A 430 -12.42 3.83 2.08
C TYR A 430 -12.42 4.85 3.22
N HIS A 431 -11.40 4.75 4.06
CA HIS A 431 -11.13 5.68 5.14
C HIS A 431 -9.66 6.04 5.15
N TRP A 432 -9.36 7.31 5.35
CA TRP A 432 -8.05 7.79 5.78
C TRP A 432 -8.14 8.29 7.21
N TYR A 433 -7.17 7.89 8.03
CA TYR A 433 -7.12 8.23 9.45
C TYR A 433 -5.81 8.94 9.75
N ARG A 434 -5.93 10.11 10.38
CA ARG A 434 -4.79 10.85 10.93
C ARG A 434 -4.35 10.22 12.24
N ASN A 435 -3.08 10.37 12.58
CA ASN A 435 -2.56 9.93 13.87
C ASN A 435 -3.15 10.75 15.04
N ASP A 436 -3.29 12.07 14.85
CA ASP A 436 -3.69 13.01 15.90
C ASP A 436 -5.13 12.87 16.43
N ASP A 437 -6.07 12.34 15.63
CA ASP A 437 -7.52 12.42 15.93
C ASP A 437 -8.00 11.45 17.04
N GLY A 438 -7.08 10.74 17.68
CA GLY A 438 -7.43 9.63 18.55
C GLY A 438 -8.12 8.50 17.77
N LYS A 439 -8.23 7.34 18.40
CA LYS A 439 -8.67 6.13 17.71
C LYS A 439 -10.15 6.25 17.32
N ARG A 440 -10.42 6.32 16.00
CA ARG A 440 -11.64 5.87 15.25
C ARG A 440 -12.33 6.89 14.34
N VAL A 441 -11.90 8.15 14.22
CA VAL A 441 -12.58 9.09 13.32
C VAL A 441 -11.82 9.19 11.99
N PRO A 442 -12.41 8.75 10.85
CA PRO A 442 -11.79 8.97 9.55
C PRO A 442 -11.85 10.46 9.20
N ALA A 443 -10.68 11.04 8.88
CA ALA A 443 -10.58 12.43 8.46
C ALA A 443 -11.07 12.63 7.02
N ASP A 444 -10.88 11.60 6.18
CA ASP A 444 -11.54 11.47 4.90
C ASP A 444 -12.21 10.10 4.77
N SER A 445 -13.40 10.07 4.18
CA SER A 445 -14.24 8.87 4.05
C SER A 445 -15.05 8.95 2.77
N PHE A 446 -15.03 7.88 1.99
CA PHE A 446 -15.93 7.77 0.84
C PHE A 446 -16.21 6.33 0.46
N VAL A 447 -17.26 6.17 -0.35
CA VAL A 447 -17.68 4.88 -0.89
C VAL A 447 -17.19 4.74 -2.32
N PHE A 448 -16.37 3.73 -2.57
CA PHE A 448 -16.03 3.30 -3.91
C PHE A 448 -17.20 2.56 -4.53
N HIS A 449 -17.59 2.99 -5.72
CA HIS A 449 -18.41 2.20 -6.62
C HIS A 449 -17.52 1.51 -7.64
N ASN A 450 -17.64 0.19 -7.74
CA ASN A 450 -16.84 -0.64 -8.63
C ASN A 450 -17.02 -0.24 -10.10
N GLN A 451 -15.92 -0.08 -10.83
CA GLN A 451 -15.93 0.40 -12.20
C GLN A 451 -16.59 -0.56 -13.20
N TYR A 452 -16.57 -1.86 -12.92
CA TYR A 452 -17.16 -2.87 -13.78
C TYR A 452 -18.64 -3.10 -13.43
N TRP A 453 -18.95 -3.34 -12.16
CA TRP A 453 -20.27 -3.79 -11.72
C TRP A 453 -21.25 -2.66 -11.35
N ALA A 454 -20.78 -1.47 -10.97
CA ALA A 454 -21.69 -0.40 -10.57
C ALA A 454 -22.33 0.34 -11.77
N ILE A 455 -21.72 0.26 -12.95
CA ILE A 455 -22.23 0.93 -14.17
C ILE A 455 -23.39 0.13 -14.79
N GLU A 456 -23.39 -1.20 -14.72
CA GLU A 456 -24.41 -2.05 -15.36
C GLU A 456 -25.83 -1.87 -14.79
N LYS A 457 -25.99 -1.41 -13.54
CA LYS A 457 -27.31 -1.12 -12.97
C LYS A 457 -27.91 0.22 -13.42
N GLY A 458 -27.11 1.11 -14.03
CA GLY A 458 -27.55 2.44 -14.46
C GLY A 458 -28.31 2.48 -15.79
N THR A 459 -28.32 1.39 -16.56
CA THR A 459 -28.87 1.35 -17.92
C THR A 459 -30.22 0.62 -18.05
N VAL A 460 -30.79 0.09 -16.97
CA VAL A 460 -32.04 -0.69 -17.00
C VAL A 460 -33.26 0.06 -16.44
N SER A 461 -33.13 1.32 -15.99
CA SER A 461 -34.26 2.07 -15.39
C SER A 461 -34.85 3.20 -16.25
N ASN A 462 -34.43 3.39 -17.50
CA ASN A 462 -35.02 4.39 -18.41
C ASN A 462 -35.69 3.80 -19.66
N MET A 463 -36.28 2.61 -19.55
CA MET A 463 -37.33 2.15 -20.46
C MET A 463 -38.47 1.55 -19.64
N GLN A 464 -39.37 2.42 -19.17
CA GLN A 464 -40.82 2.22 -19.01
C GLN A 464 -41.36 3.22 -17.98
N SER A 465 -41.82 4.37 -18.46
CA SER A 465 -43.10 4.93 -18.04
C SER A 465 -43.61 5.84 -19.16
N SER A 466 -44.78 5.41 -19.67
CA SER A 466 -45.75 6.02 -20.58
C SER A 466 -45.66 7.51 -20.82
#